data_AF-A0A3C1ITL2-F1
#
_entry.id   AF-A0A3C1ITL2-F1
#
_cell.length_a   1.000
_cell.length_b   1.000
_cell.length_c   1.000
_cell.angle_alpha   90.00
_cell.angle_beta   90.00
_cell.angle_gamma   90.00
#
_symmetry.space_group_name_H-M   'P 1'
#
loop_
_entity.id
_entity.type
_entity.pdbx_description
1 polymer ?
#
loop_
_entity_poly.entity_id
_entity_poly.type
_entity_poly.pdbx_seq_one_letter_code
_entity_poly.pdbx_strand_id
1 'polypeptide(L)'
;MDFQTLVDTDAVGIKIEHDEAVMMLGSCFAEDVGNLLKRSMLALCINPFGTLYNPRSIAQSLRRLMADLPFSADELVAYGNLWHSMSHHSRFSSVDKDRALQKINAAYAEGVACLRSARHLIVTFGTAYTFSTTDGETVANCHKMPASMFNRRMLSANEIADEWIPLIDDIRKFNPHIDITFTVSPVRHLADGAHGNQLSKSTLLLAADSIMAQRPGVCHYFPSYEIMLDQLRDYRFFAADMVHPSDVAVAYVAERFKASCLSNRARQACTRCEKVYARLLHRPLTDDSEAAEAFRAATRRAADTLSADMPYVKTIIDKLLKQ
;
A
#
# COMPACT_ATOMS: atom_id res chain seq x y z
N MET A 1 29.99 -2.09 22.21
CA MET A 1 30.02 -1.86 20.74
C MET A 1 28.62 -2.15 20.26
N ASP A 2 27.95 -1.16 19.68
CA ASP A 2 26.61 -1.36 19.11
C ASP A 2 26.77 -1.95 17.71
N PHE A 3 26.20 -3.12 17.46
CA PHE A 3 26.32 -3.83 16.19
C PHE A 3 25.12 -3.57 15.26
N GLN A 4 24.19 -2.71 15.66
CA GLN A 4 23.04 -2.33 14.85
C GLN A 4 23.10 -0.85 14.48
N THR A 5 23.07 -0.56 13.18
CA THR A 5 22.82 0.79 12.68
C THR A 5 21.32 0.99 12.58
N LEU A 6 20.71 1.48 13.66
CA LEU A 6 19.29 1.78 13.67
C LEU A 6 19.01 2.96 12.74
N VAL A 7 18.11 2.76 11.79
CA VAL A 7 17.62 3.86 10.96
C VAL A 7 16.67 4.71 11.80
N ASP A 8 16.96 6.01 11.86
CA ASP A 8 16.11 6.97 12.53
C ASP A 8 14.78 7.12 11.78
N THR A 9 13.70 6.97 12.54
CA THR A 9 12.33 7.06 12.05
C THR A 9 11.54 8.12 12.82
N ASP A 10 12.14 8.79 13.79
CA ASP A 10 11.47 9.79 14.61
C ASP A 10 11.22 11.07 13.78
N ALA A 11 12.06 11.31 12.76
CA ALA A 11 11.95 12.39 11.79
C ALA A 11 10.69 12.32 10.90
N VAL A 12 9.96 11.20 10.87
CA VAL A 12 8.72 11.09 10.06
C VAL A 12 7.68 12.10 10.55
N GLY A 13 7.58 12.31 11.88
CA GLY A 13 6.79 13.38 12.48
C GLY A 13 5.27 13.21 12.47
N ILE A 14 4.73 12.09 11.97
CA ILE A 14 3.27 11.83 11.95
C ILE A 14 2.79 11.02 13.16
N LYS A 15 1.51 11.18 13.50
CA LYS A 15 0.80 10.37 14.51
C LYS A 15 -0.58 9.96 14.00
N ILE A 16 -0.66 8.73 13.51
CA ILE A 16 -1.87 8.06 13.05
C ILE A 16 -2.64 7.54 14.27
N GLU A 17 -3.91 7.87 14.36
CA GLU A 17 -4.84 7.28 15.34
C GLU A 17 -5.51 6.03 14.79
N HIS A 18 -5.98 5.14 15.67
CA HIS A 18 -6.46 3.80 15.27
C HIS A 18 -7.79 3.82 14.50
N ASP A 19 -8.61 4.84 14.74
CA ASP A 19 -9.89 5.09 14.08
C ASP A 19 -9.78 5.97 12.82
N GLU A 20 -8.58 6.42 12.47
CA GLU A 20 -8.35 7.20 11.26
C GLU A 20 -8.27 6.31 10.02
N ALA A 21 -8.91 6.76 8.94
CA ALA A 21 -8.79 6.13 7.64
C ALA A 21 -7.42 6.41 7.02
N VAL A 22 -6.78 5.37 6.49
CA VAL A 22 -5.48 5.44 5.83
C VAL A 22 -5.59 4.80 4.45
N MET A 23 -5.17 5.54 3.43
CA MET A 23 -4.98 4.99 2.09
C MET A 23 -3.52 4.63 1.90
N MET A 24 -3.25 3.42 1.38
CA MET A 24 -1.91 2.98 1.01
C MET A 24 -1.86 2.68 -0.49
N LEU A 25 -0.96 3.33 -1.21
CA LEU A 25 -0.73 3.15 -2.64
C LEU A 25 0.72 2.75 -2.91
N GLY A 26 0.97 1.87 -3.88
CA GLY A 26 2.32 1.62 -4.36
C GLY A 26 2.63 0.18 -4.71
N SER A 27 3.91 -0.18 -4.55
CA SER A 27 4.47 -1.48 -4.91
C SER A 27 3.87 -2.64 -4.11
N CYS A 28 4.23 -3.88 -4.46
CA CYS A 28 3.81 -5.09 -3.73
C CYS A 28 4.18 -5.01 -2.23
N PHE A 29 5.31 -4.38 -1.91
CA PHE A 29 5.72 -4.14 -0.54
C PHE A 29 4.70 -3.31 0.26
N ALA A 30 3.99 -2.37 -0.37
CA ALA A 30 2.91 -1.63 0.27
C ALA A 30 1.74 -2.56 0.64
N GLU A 31 1.44 -3.55 -0.21
CA GLU A 31 0.43 -4.58 0.08
C GLU A 31 0.89 -5.48 1.22
N ASP A 32 2.14 -5.92 1.22
CA ASP A 32 2.69 -6.81 2.25
C ASP A 32 2.64 -6.13 3.64
N VAL A 33 3.16 -4.91 3.74
CA VAL A 33 3.10 -4.11 4.98
C VAL A 33 1.66 -3.81 5.37
N GLY A 34 0.84 -3.34 4.43
CA GLY A 34 -0.55 -3.00 4.71
C GLY A 34 -1.39 -4.21 5.14
N ASN A 35 -1.12 -5.41 4.61
CA ASN A 35 -1.78 -6.65 5.03
C ASN A 35 -1.37 -7.08 6.45
N LEU A 36 -0.16 -6.76 6.90
CA LEU A 36 0.21 -6.91 8.31
C LEU A 36 -0.54 -5.91 9.19
N LEU A 37 -0.62 -4.64 8.76
CA LEU A 37 -1.34 -3.59 9.48
C LEU A 37 -2.86 -3.85 9.55
N LYS A 38 -3.44 -4.53 8.55
CA LYS A 38 -4.84 -5.00 8.60
C LYS A 38 -5.12 -5.94 9.77
N ARG A 39 -4.12 -6.70 10.25
CA ARG A 39 -4.28 -7.58 11.43
C ARG A 39 -4.51 -6.77 12.71
N SER A 40 -4.07 -5.52 12.71
CA SER A 40 -4.32 -4.55 13.77
C SER A 40 -5.69 -3.86 13.64
N MET A 41 -6.53 -4.26 12.68
CA MET A 41 -7.87 -3.70 12.41
C MET A 41 -7.88 -2.17 12.19
N LEU A 42 -6.81 -1.62 11.62
CA LEU A 42 -6.79 -0.23 11.14
C LEU A 42 -7.76 -0.07 9.96
N ALA A 43 -8.32 1.13 9.81
CA ALA A 43 -9.20 1.47 8.69
C ALA A 43 -8.38 1.72 7.41
N LEU A 44 -7.97 0.64 6.73
CA LEU A 44 -7.06 0.69 5.58
C LEU A 44 -7.77 0.47 4.24
N CYS A 45 -7.52 1.35 3.26
CA CYS A 45 -7.73 1.09 1.84
C CYS A 45 -6.37 0.87 1.17
N ILE A 46 -6.12 -0.33 0.64
CA ILE A 46 -4.81 -0.71 0.08
C ILE A 46 -4.95 -0.92 -1.42
N ASN A 47 -4.22 -0.11 -2.19
CA ASN A 47 -4.07 -0.25 -3.63
C ASN A 47 -5.43 -0.46 -4.34
N PRO A 48 -6.37 0.50 -4.36
CA PRO A 48 -7.65 0.34 -5.07
C PRO A 48 -7.48 0.04 -6.57
N PHE A 49 -6.32 0.38 -7.17
CA PHE A 49 -5.95 0.03 -8.54
C PHE A 49 -5.06 -1.22 -8.65
N GLY A 50 -4.75 -1.83 -7.51
CA GLY A 50 -3.74 -2.88 -7.35
C GLY A 50 -2.33 -2.29 -7.31
N THR A 51 -1.33 -3.16 -7.33
CA THR A 51 0.07 -2.74 -7.25
C THR A 51 0.46 -1.80 -8.39
N LEU A 52 0.92 -0.60 -8.02
CA LEU A 52 1.43 0.43 -8.92
C LEU A 52 2.84 0.80 -8.52
N TYR A 53 3.82 0.66 -9.41
CA TYR A 53 5.23 0.82 -9.02
C TYR A 53 5.78 2.23 -9.24
N ASN A 54 5.35 2.94 -10.28
CA ASN A 54 5.99 4.20 -10.67
C ASN A 54 5.17 5.43 -10.25
N PRO A 55 5.84 6.57 -9.96
CA PRO A 55 5.15 7.78 -9.48
C PRO A 55 4.05 8.29 -10.41
N ARG A 56 4.22 8.18 -11.74
CA ARG A 56 3.25 8.69 -12.71
C ARG A 56 1.96 7.88 -12.73
N SER A 57 2.04 6.56 -12.74
CA SER A 57 0.83 5.71 -12.68
C SER A 57 0.06 5.89 -11.36
N ILE A 58 0.76 6.10 -10.24
CA ILE A 58 0.13 6.41 -8.95
C ILE A 58 -0.53 7.80 -9.00
N ALA A 59 0.13 8.80 -9.57
CA ALA A 59 -0.44 10.13 -9.75
C ALA A 59 -1.72 10.09 -10.60
N GLN A 60 -1.71 9.33 -11.71
CA GLN A 60 -2.88 9.14 -12.57
C GLN A 60 -4.05 8.49 -11.83
N SER A 61 -3.80 7.49 -10.98
CA SER A 61 -4.86 6.84 -10.21
C SER A 61 -5.48 7.78 -9.18
N LEU A 62 -4.67 8.58 -8.48
CA LEU A 62 -5.15 9.62 -7.56
C LEU A 62 -6.00 10.67 -8.26
N ARG A 63 -5.57 11.16 -9.44
CA ARG A 63 -6.38 12.09 -10.26
C ARG A 63 -7.72 11.46 -10.64
N ARG A 64 -7.71 10.19 -11.04
CA ARG A 64 -8.95 9.48 -11.41
C ARG A 64 -9.90 9.32 -10.22
N LEU A 65 -9.37 9.08 -9.01
CA LEU A 65 -10.19 9.04 -7.78
C LEU A 65 -10.81 10.41 -7.47
N MET A 66 -10.04 11.49 -7.55
CA MET A 66 -10.54 12.85 -7.28
C MET A 66 -11.55 13.34 -8.32
N ALA A 67 -11.42 12.88 -9.57
CA ALA A 67 -12.35 13.21 -10.65
C ALA A 67 -13.73 12.56 -10.49
N ASP A 68 -13.88 11.57 -9.58
CA ASP A 68 -15.11 10.82 -9.36
C ASP A 68 -15.74 10.27 -10.67
N LEU A 69 -14.87 9.79 -11.56
CA LEU A 69 -15.17 9.21 -12.87
C LEU A 69 -14.90 7.69 -12.85
N PRO A 70 -15.94 6.84 -12.67
CA PRO A 70 -15.81 5.39 -12.77
C PRO A 70 -15.28 4.93 -14.13
N PHE A 71 -14.87 3.67 -14.21
CA PHE A 71 -14.44 3.05 -15.46
C PHE A 71 -15.63 2.57 -16.28
N SER A 72 -15.54 2.72 -17.59
CA SER A 72 -16.49 2.21 -18.57
C SER A 72 -16.01 0.90 -19.19
N ALA A 73 -16.92 0.14 -19.81
CA ALA A 73 -16.57 -1.09 -20.50
C ALA A 73 -15.64 -0.86 -21.70
N ASP A 74 -15.68 0.33 -22.31
CA ASP A 74 -14.88 0.64 -23.50
C ASP A 74 -13.41 0.94 -23.17
N GLU A 75 -13.11 1.21 -21.90
CA GLU A 75 -11.74 1.35 -21.39
C GLU A 75 -11.04 -0.01 -21.17
N LEU A 76 -11.75 -1.13 -21.30
CA LEU A 76 -11.19 -2.48 -21.14
C LEU A 76 -10.60 -3.02 -22.45
N VAL A 77 -9.37 -3.53 -22.37
CA VAL A 77 -8.63 -4.12 -23.49
C VAL A 77 -8.60 -5.64 -23.36
N ALA A 78 -8.98 -6.35 -24.43
CA ALA A 78 -8.92 -7.81 -24.49
C ALA A 78 -7.53 -8.28 -24.94
N TYR A 79 -6.90 -9.17 -24.16
CA TYR A 79 -5.66 -9.84 -24.54
C TYR A 79 -5.48 -11.14 -23.75
N GLY A 80 -4.90 -12.19 -24.35
CA GLY A 80 -4.62 -13.44 -23.65
C GLY A 80 -5.85 -14.10 -22.99
N ASN A 81 -7.02 -14.03 -23.65
CA ASN A 81 -8.31 -14.50 -23.13
C ASN A 81 -8.80 -13.78 -21.84
N LEU A 82 -8.30 -12.59 -21.57
CA LEU A 82 -8.68 -11.77 -20.42
C LEU A 82 -9.05 -10.35 -20.87
N TRP A 83 -9.87 -9.70 -20.05
CA TRP A 83 -10.15 -8.27 -20.11
C TRP A 83 -9.30 -7.54 -19.07
N HIS A 84 -8.61 -6.49 -19.51
CA HIS A 84 -7.65 -5.72 -18.74
C HIS A 84 -8.00 -4.24 -18.74
N SER A 85 -7.59 -3.53 -17.70
CA SER A 85 -7.50 -2.07 -17.72
C SER A 85 -6.04 -1.71 -17.62
N MET A 86 -5.52 -0.92 -18.56
CA MET A 86 -4.12 -0.47 -18.56
C MET A 86 -3.73 0.32 -17.30
N SER A 87 -4.71 0.90 -16.59
CA SER A 87 -4.52 1.59 -15.30
C SER A 87 -4.49 0.67 -14.07
N HIS A 88 -4.69 -0.64 -14.21
CA HIS A 88 -4.89 -1.56 -13.09
C HIS A 88 -3.90 -2.74 -13.10
N HIS A 89 -3.62 -3.28 -11.91
CA HIS A 89 -2.91 -4.54 -11.78
C HIS A 89 -3.76 -5.71 -12.34
N SER A 90 -3.09 -6.74 -12.87
CA SER A 90 -3.75 -7.93 -13.46
C SER A 90 -4.69 -8.70 -12.51
N ARG A 91 -4.66 -8.43 -11.20
CA ARG A 91 -5.63 -9.02 -10.23
C ARG A 91 -7.09 -8.63 -10.53
N PHE A 92 -7.29 -7.51 -11.23
CA PHE A 92 -8.61 -7.03 -11.65
C PHE A 92 -9.09 -7.70 -12.95
N SER A 93 -8.19 -8.32 -13.69
CA SER A 93 -8.52 -8.95 -14.97
C SER A 93 -9.41 -10.17 -14.80
N SER A 94 -10.21 -10.44 -15.83
CA SER A 94 -11.10 -11.60 -15.87
C SER A 94 -11.39 -12.02 -17.31
N VAL A 95 -11.71 -13.30 -17.51
CA VAL A 95 -12.21 -13.81 -18.80
C VAL A 95 -13.57 -13.18 -19.16
N ASP A 96 -14.28 -12.69 -18.17
CA ASP A 96 -15.58 -12.02 -18.29
C ASP A 96 -15.38 -10.51 -18.14
N LYS A 97 -15.78 -9.76 -19.17
CA LYS A 97 -15.63 -8.30 -19.26
C LYS A 97 -16.39 -7.58 -18.14
N ASP A 98 -17.62 -7.99 -17.89
CA ASP A 98 -18.49 -7.35 -16.90
C ASP A 98 -17.99 -7.65 -15.49
N ARG A 99 -17.49 -8.86 -15.26
CA ARG A 99 -16.85 -9.22 -13.99
C ARG A 99 -15.57 -8.41 -13.74
N ALA A 100 -14.74 -8.19 -14.76
CA ALA A 100 -13.56 -7.34 -14.65
C ALA A 100 -13.96 -5.90 -14.30
N LEU A 101 -14.94 -5.34 -15.01
CA LEU A 101 -15.44 -3.99 -14.78
C LEU A 101 -16.03 -3.83 -13.38
N GLN A 102 -16.81 -4.81 -12.91
CA GLN A 102 -17.39 -4.80 -11.56
C GLN A 102 -16.31 -4.78 -10.48
N LYS A 103 -15.25 -5.60 -10.60
CA LYS A 103 -14.13 -5.60 -9.65
C LYS A 103 -13.42 -4.25 -9.62
N ILE A 104 -13.16 -3.69 -10.80
CA ILE A 104 -12.50 -2.38 -10.96
C ILE A 104 -13.33 -1.30 -10.27
N ASN A 105 -14.61 -1.19 -10.61
CA ASN A 105 -15.47 -0.13 -10.09
C ASN A 105 -15.80 -0.30 -8.60
N ALA A 106 -15.85 -1.53 -8.08
CA ALA A 106 -15.99 -1.77 -6.65
C ALA A 106 -14.77 -1.26 -5.86
N ALA A 107 -13.56 -1.57 -6.30
CA ALA A 107 -12.34 -1.08 -5.65
C ALA A 107 -12.12 0.42 -5.87
N TYR A 108 -12.52 0.94 -7.03
CA TYR A 108 -12.53 2.38 -7.32
C TYR A 108 -13.43 3.13 -6.33
N ALA A 109 -14.67 2.67 -6.12
CA ALA A 109 -15.60 3.30 -5.18
C ALA A 109 -15.07 3.28 -3.74
N GLU A 110 -14.44 2.18 -3.31
CA GLU A 110 -13.74 2.11 -2.02
C GLU A 110 -12.59 3.12 -1.94
N GLY A 111 -11.82 3.27 -3.02
CA GLY A 111 -10.76 4.26 -3.15
C GLY A 111 -11.27 5.70 -3.03
N VAL A 112 -12.34 6.06 -3.75
CA VAL A 112 -12.93 7.41 -3.69
C VAL A 112 -13.42 7.73 -2.28
N ALA A 113 -14.15 6.79 -1.67
CA ALA A 113 -14.67 6.95 -0.32
C ALA A 113 -13.54 7.11 0.71
N CYS A 114 -12.47 6.32 0.58
CA CYS A 114 -11.31 6.42 1.47
C CYS A 114 -10.54 7.72 1.26
N LEU A 115 -10.22 8.11 0.02
CA LEU A 115 -9.43 9.33 -0.25
C LEU A 115 -10.12 10.59 0.31
N ARG A 116 -11.46 10.61 0.30
CA ARG A 116 -12.28 11.72 0.78
C ARG A 116 -12.24 11.88 2.30
N SER A 117 -12.03 10.79 3.05
CA SER A 117 -12.05 10.79 4.52
C SER A 117 -10.71 10.45 5.17
N ALA A 118 -9.73 9.98 4.40
CA ALA A 118 -8.43 9.57 4.89
C ALA A 118 -7.71 10.74 5.57
N ARG A 119 -7.13 10.46 6.74
CA ARG A 119 -6.20 11.38 7.38
C ARG A 119 -4.78 11.21 6.87
N HIS A 120 -4.46 10.01 6.38
CA HIS A 120 -3.13 9.68 5.89
C HIS A 120 -3.18 9.00 4.53
N LEU A 121 -2.36 9.48 3.60
CA LEU A 121 -2.06 8.82 2.33
C LEU A 121 -0.59 8.36 2.36
N ILE A 122 -0.36 7.06 2.32
CA ILE A 122 0.99 6.47 2.28
C ILE A 122 1.28 6.05 0.83
N VAL A 123 2.36 6.57 0.26
CA VAL A 123 2.77 6.30 -1.13
C VAL A 123 4.12 5.62 -1.16
N THR A 124 4.13 4.36 -1.62
CA THR A 124 5.33 3.53 -1.74
C THR A 124 5.80 3.47 -3.19
N PHE A 125 6.80 4.27 -3.56
CA PHE A 125 7.38 4.21 -4.90
C PHE A 125 8.25 2.96 -5.08
N GLY A 126 7.99 2.21 -6.15
CA GLY A 126 8.73 1.02 -6.53
C GLY A 126 9.88 1.30 -7.49
N THR A 127 9.63 2.08 -8.55
CA THR A 127 10.61 2.33 -9.61
C THR A 127 10.38 3.67 -10.30
N ALA A 128 11.45 4.36 -10.71
CA ALA A 128 11.37 5.57 -11.53
C ALA A 128 11.08 5.27 -13.02
N TYR A 129 11.11 3.99 -13.43
CA TYR A 129 10.75 3.61 -14.79
C TYR A 129 9.23 3.62 -15.00
N THR A 130 8.80 4.32 -16.05
CA THR A 130 7.41 4.37 -16.48
C THR A 130 7.26 3.72 -17.85
N PHE A 131 6.03 3.30 -18.15
CA PHE A 131 5.63 2.73 -19.43
C PHE A 131 4.50 3.56 -20.01
N SER A 132 4.53 3.73 -21.32
CA SER A 132 3.45 4.36 -22.07
C SER A 132 3.16 3.57 -23.32
N THR A 133 1.94 3.65 -23.84
CA THR A 133 1.60 3.19 -25.18
C THR A 133 2.37 3.99 -26.24
N THR A 134 2.34 3.53 -27.49
CA THR A 134 3.06 4.18 -28.60
C THR A 134 2.58 5.60 -28.91
N ASP A 135 1.33 5.93 -28.58
CA ASP A 135 0.72 7.26 -28.64
C ASP A 135 0.97 8.12 -27.39
N GLY A 136 1.67 7.58 -26.38
CA GLY A 136 2.20 8.34 -25.24
C GLY A 136 1.34 8.29 -23.98
N GLU A 137 0.22 7.56 -23.96
CA GLU A 137 -0.57 7.40 -22.74
C GLU A 137 0.17 6.52 -21.72
N THR A 138 0.28 6.99 -20.47
CA THR A 138 0.94 6.21 -19.42
C THR A 138 0.09 5.00 -19.04
N VAL A 139 0.74 3.84 -18.92
CA VAL A 139 0.10 2.59 -18.47
C VAL A 139 0.69 2.14 -17.14
N ALA A 140 -0.16 1.65 -16.25
CA ALA A 140 0.24 1.07 -14.98
C ALA A 140 0.76 -0.36 -15.13
N ASN A 141 0.23 -1.12 -16.09
CA ASN A 141 0.55 -2.51 -16.31
C ASN A 141 0.48 -2.85 -17.81
N CYS A 142 1.54 -3.46 -18.34
CA CYS A 142 1.58 -3.88 -19.75
C CYS A 142 0.86 -5.22 -20.00
N HIS A 143 0.34 -5.89 -18.96
CA HIS A 143 -0.42 -7.14 -19.03
C HIS A 143 0.21 -8.26 -19.87
N LYS A 144 1.55 -8.33 -19.87
CA LYS A 144 2.34 -9.30 -20.67
C LYS A 144 2.07 -9.19 -22.18
N MET A 145 1.57 -8.05 -22.65
CA MET A 145 1.48 -7.73 -24.08
C MET A 145 2.89 -7.50 -24.66
N PRO A 146 3.07 -7.59 -25.99
CA PRO A 146 4.36 -7.41 -26.63
C PRO A 146 5.03 -6.08 -26.25
N ALA A 147 6.32 -6.13 -25.93
CA ALA A 147 7.08 -4.95 -25.51
C ALA A 147 7.11 -3.84 -26.59
N SER A 148 6.97 -4.20 -27.88
CA SER A 148 6.89 -3.25 -28.99
C SER A 148 5.66 -2.33 -28.94
N MET A 149 4.65 -2.66 -28.14
CA MET A 149 3.48 -1.81 -27.92
C MET A 149 3.73 -0.68 -26.91
N PHE A 150 4.88 -0.69 -26.22
CA PHE A 150 5.14 0.23 -25.13
C PHE A 150 6.49 0.92 -25.25
N ASN A 151 6.48 2.20 -24.94
CA ASN A 151 7.68 2.98 -24.68
C ASN A 151 8.02 2.89 -23.20
N ARG A 152 9.26 2.52 -22.89
CA ARG A 152 9.80 2.50 -21.53
C ARG A 152 10.84 3.59 -21.37
N ARG A 153 10.74 4.37 -20.30
CA ARG A 153 11.77 5.36 -19.93
C ARG A 153 11.86 5.56 -18.43
N MET A 154 13.02 6.01 -17.96
CA MET A 154 13.18 6.47 -16.57
C MET A 154 12.70 7.92 -16.47
N LEU A 155 11.84 8.21 -15.49
CA LEU A 155 11.51 9.57 -15.09
C LEU A 155 12.72 10.18 -14.38
N SER A 156 12.94 11.48 -14.56
CA SER A 156 13.86 12.25 -13.72
C SER A 156 13.21 12.64 -12.39
N ALA A 157 14.03 12.99 -11.38
CA ALA A 157 13.53 13.45 -10.09
C ALA A 157 12.67 14.72 -10.23
N ASN A 158 13.06 15.64 -11.12
CA ASN A 158 12.32 16.87 -11.40
C ASN A 158 10.96 16.56 -12.04
N GLU A 159 10.90 15.66 -13.05
CA GLU A 159 9.62 15.28 -13.64
C GLU A 159 8.64 14.69 -12.62
N ILE A 160 9.15 13.93 -11.64
CA ILE A 160 8.31 13.39 -10.57
C ILE A 160 7.84 14.52 -9.66
N ALA A 161 8.73 15.40 -9.20
CA ALA A 161 8.38 16.51 -8.32
C ALA A 161 7.39 17.48 -8.98
N ASP A 162 7.67 17.91 -10.23
CA ASP A 162 6.83 18.81 -11.01
C ASP A 162 5.41 18.25 -11.23
N GLU A 163 5.27 16.92 -11.31
CA GLU A 163 3.97 16.26 -11.41
C GLU A 163 3.25 16.16 -10.06
N TRP A 164 3.99 15.82 -9.01
CA TRP A 164 3.43 15.50 -7.69
C TRP A 164 3.09 16.74 -6.88
N ILE A 165 3.85 17.82 -6.99
CA ILE A 165 3.61 19.04 -6.20
C ILE A 165 2.23 19.66 -6.49
N PRO A 166 1.83 19.90 -7.74
CA PRO A 166 0.47 20.36 -8.05
C PRO A 166 -0.60 19.33 -7.68
N LEU A 167 -0.29 18.03 -7.85
CA LEU A 167 -1.21 16.96 -7.46
C LEU A 167 -1.49 16.97 -5.96
N ILE A 168 -0.49 17.22 -5.12
CA ILE A 168 -0.65 17.34 -3.67
C ILE A 168 -1.58 18.51 -3.33
N ASP A 169 -1.44 19.65 -4.02
CA ASP A 169 -2.33 20.78 -3.81
C ASP A 169 -3.78 20.42 -4.18
N ASP A 170 -3.99 19.68 -5.26
CA ASP A 170 -5.32 19.22 -5.66
C ASP A 170 -5.89 18.18 -4.69
N ILE A 171 -5.05 17.25 -4.19
CA ILE A 171 -5.42 16.31 -3.12
C ILE A 171 -5.86 17.06 -1.87
N ARG A 172 -5.17 18.14 -1.49
CA ARG A 172 -5.56 18.95 -0.33
C ARG A 172 -6.79 19.81 -0.55
N LYS A 173 -7.08 20.23 -1.79
CA LYS A 173 -8.38 20.85 -2.11
C LYS A 173 -9.51 19.84 -1.96
N PHE A 174 -9.28 18.59 -2.39
CA PHE A 174 -10.24 17.50 -2.27
C PHE A 174 -10.43 17.03 -0.82
N ASN A 175 -9.35 16.97 -0.05
CA ASN A 175 -9.32 16.59 1.36
C ASN A 175 -8.32 17.48 2.13
N PRO A 176 -8.78 18.57 2.79
CA PRO A 176 -7.90 19.54 3.45
C PRO A 176 -7.05 19.01 4.60
N HIS A 177 -7.44 17.86 5.15
CA HIS A 177 -6.90 17.29 6.38
C HIS A 177 -5.94 16.12 6.16
N ILE A 178 -5.64 15.78 4.92
CA ILE A 178 -4.80 14.63 4.59
C ILE A 178 -3.32 15.00 4.67
N ASP A 179 -2.56 14.18 5.39
CA ASP A 179 -1.10 14.17 5.38
C ASP A 179 -0.61 13.06 4.43
N ILE A 180 0.52 13.31 3.76
CA ILE A 180 1.06 12.40 2.74
C ILE A 180 2.43 11.91 3.17
N THR A 181 2.59 10.60 3.28
CA THR A 181 3.87 9.97 3.64
C THR A 181 4.42 9.21 2.45
N PHE A 182 5.55 9.65 1.93
CA PHE A 182 6.29 8.93 0.90
C PHE A 182 7.18 7.85 1.53
N THR A 183 7.41 6.78 0.78
CA THR A 183 8.44 5.80 1.08
C THR A 183 8.93 5.16 -0.20
N VAL A 184 10.17 4.68 -0.22
CA VAL A 184 10.72 3.94 -1.35
C VAL A 184 10.71 2.45 -1.03
N SER A 185 10.19 1.63 -1.94
CA SER A 185 10.12 0.19 -1.75
C SER A 185 11.52 -0.44 -1.69
N PRO A 186 11.79 -1.35 -0.75
CA PRO A 186 13.03 -2.12 -0.70
C PRO A 186 13.16 -3.21 -1.78
N VAL A 187 12.09 -3.52 -2.51
CA VAL A 187 12.10 -4.54 -3.57
C VAL A 187 13.08 -4.14 -4.67
N ARG A 188 13.97 -5.06 -5.03
CA ARG A 188 15.04 -4.82 -6.02
C ARG A 188 14.55 -5.07 -7.44
N HIS A 189 14.65 -4.08 -8.32
CA HIS A 189 14.35 -4.24 -9.75
C HIS A 189 15.62 -4.65 -10.52
N LEU A 190 15.97 -5.94 -10.47
CA LEU A 190 17.21 -6.44 -11.08
C LEU A 190 17.18 -6.60 -12.61
N ALA A 191 16.03 -6.36 -13.25
CA ALA A 191 15.92 -6.40 -14.71
C ALA A 191 16.88 -5.40 -15.42
N ASP A 192 17.20 -4.28 -14.76
CA ASP A 192 18.17 -3.27 -15.23
C ASP A 192 19.54 -3.41 -14.56
N GLY A 193 19.80 -4.55 -13.91
CA GLY A 193 20.97 -4.78 -13.09
C GLY A 193 20.98 -3.99 -11.78
N ALA A 194 21.98 -4.26 -10.95
CA ALA A 194 22.11 -3.61 -9.64
C ALA A 194 22.31 -2.09 -9.76
N HIS A 195 23.09 -1.63 -10.73
CA HIS A 195 23.32 -0.20 -10.96
C HIS A 195 22.05 0.53 -11.41
N GLY A 196 21.30 -0.03 -12.38
CA GLY A 196 20.04 0.56 -12.83
C GLY A 196 18.99 0.62 -11.72
N ASN A 197 18.92 -0.41 -10.86
CA ASN A 197 18.09 -0.35 -9.66
C ASN A 197 18.50 0.80 -8.74
N GLN A 198 19.80 0.96 -8.47
CA GLN A 198 20.28 2.04 -7.59
C GLN A 198 19.94 3.42 -8.16
N LEU A 199 20.19 3.66 -9.45
CA LEU A 199 19.81 4.92 -10.10
C LEU A 199 18.31 5.20 -9.98
N SER A 200 17.47 4.18 -10.19
CA SER A 200 16.02 4.28 -10.05
C SER A 200 15.61 4.65 -8.61
N LYS A 201 16.15 3.95 -7.60
CA LYS A 201 15.85 4.23 -6.18
C LYS A 201 16.35 5.61 -5.76
N SER A 202 17.58 5.98 -6.13
CA SER A 202 18.12 7.33 -5.88
C SER A 202 17.26 8.42 -6.51
N THR A 203 16.74 8.20 -7.71
CA THR A 203 15.83 9.16 -8.37
C THR A 203 14.54 9.35 -7.58
N LEU A 204 13.95 8.26 -7.07
CA LEU A 204 12.75 8.32 -6.22
C LEU A 204 13.02 9.03 -4.89
N LEU A 205 14.17 8.79 -4.27
CA LEU A 205 14.59 9.45 -3.03
C LEU A 205 14.74 10.95 -3.23
N LEU A 206 15.45 11.36 -4.29
CA LEU A 206 15.62 12.78 -4.64
C LEU A 206 14.29 13.47 -4.94
N ALA A 207 13.36 12.76 -5.61
CA ALA A 207 12.03 13.29 -5.86
C ALA A 207 11.23 13.48 -4.57
N ALA A 208 11.23 12.48 -3.68
CA ALA A 208 10.53 12.56 -2.39
C ALA A 208 11.05 13.72 -1.53
N ASP A 209 12.38 13.88 -1.45
CA ASP A 209 13.02 14.98 -0.73
C ASP A 209 12.64 16.34 -1.31
N SER A 210 12.68 16.48 -2.64
CA SER A 210 12.26 17.71 -3.34
C SER A 210 10.79 18.07 -3.07
N ILE A 211 9.89 17.09 -3.11
CA ILE A 211 8.47 17.27 -2.83
C ILE A 211 8.26 17.75 -1.38
N MET A 212 8.92 17.10 -0.42
CA MET A 212 8.81 17.44 1.00
C MET A 212 9.33 18.85 1.30
N ALA A 213 10.46 19.24 0.71
CA ALA A 213 11.02 20.57 0.86
C ALA A 213 10.04 21.66 0.39
N GLN A 214 9.24 21.37 -0.65
CA GLN A 214 8.26 22.31 -1.19
C GLN A 214 6.89 22.28 -0.48
N ARG A 215 6.58 21.22 0.28
CA ARG A 215 5.32 21.07 1.03
C ARG A 215 5.59 20.64 2.49
N PRO A 216 6.34 21.45 3.27
CA PRO A 216 6.69 21.12 4.64
C PRO A 216 5.43 21.04 5.52
N GLY A 217 5.41 20.08 6.45
CA GLY A 217 4.30 19.85 7.38
C GLY A 217 3.07 19.17 6.78
N VAL A 218 3.09 18.86 5.48
CA VAL A 218 2.08 18.06 4.78
C VAL A 218 2.69 16.74 4.30
N CYS A 219 3.91 16.82 3.78
CA CYS A 219 4.61 15.70 3.20
C CYS A 219 5.70 15.20 4.15
N HIS A 220 5.75 13.89 4.30
CA HIS A 220 6.62 13.17 5.21
C HIS A 220 7.34 12.04 4.46
N TYR A 221 8.42 11.52 5.04
CA TYR A 221 9.13 10.35 4.49
C TYR A 221 9.33 9.28 5.55
N PHE A 222 8.92 8.06 5.23
CA PHE A 222 9.22 6.87 6.02
C PHE A 222 10.33 6.04 5.36
N PRO A 223 11.45 5.77 6.04
CA PRO A 223 12.66 5.23 5.41
C PRO A 223 12.67 3.69 5.32
N SER A 224 11.69 3.09 4.61
CA SER A 224 11.59 1.62 4.50
C SER A 224 12.71 0.99 3.66
N TYR A 225 13.19 1.72 2.64
CA TYR A 225 14.31 1.30 1.80
C TYR A 225 15.61 1.22 2.60
N GLU A 226 15.87 2.24 3.40
CA GLU A 226 17.04 2.40 4.24
C GLU A 226 16.99 1.41 5.40
N ILE A 227 15.83 1.17 6.04
CA ILE A 227 15.72 0.10 7.06
C ILE A 227 16.16 -1.24 6.46
N MET A 228 15.71 -1.56 5.24
CA MET A 228 16.11 -2.80 4.60
C MET A 228 17.62 -2.86 4.33
N LEU A 229 18.19 -1.80 3.75
CA LEU A 229 19.58 -1.81 3.29
C LEU A 229 20.61 -1.56 4.39
N ASP A 230 20.28 -0.73 5.38
CA ASP A 230 21.20 -0.26 6.39
C ASP A 230 21.00 -0.91 7.76
N GLN A 231 19.84 -1.51 8.01
CA GLN A 231 19.57 -2.18 9.28
C GLN A 231 19.40 -3.69 9.10
N LEU A 232 18.72 -4.12 8.03
CA LEU A 232 18.46 -5.53 7.71
C LEU A 232 19.42 -6.06 6.62
N ARG A 233 20.72 -5.80 6.79
CA ARG A 233 21.75 -5.98 5.73
C ARG A 233 22.04 -7.43 5.31
N ASP A 234 21.50 -8.42 6.00
CA ASP A 234 21.82 -9.85 5.82
C ASP A 234 20.86 -10.53 4.82
N TYR A 235 21.37 -11.45 4.01
CA TYR A 235 20.57 -12.20 3.04
C TYR A 235 19.38 -12.95 3.64
N ARG A 236 19.40 -13.30 4.94
CA ARG A 236 18.26 -13.88 5.65
C ARG A 236 16.99 -13.01 5.63
N PHE A 237 17.14 -11.72 5.35
CA PHE A 237 16.05 -10.77 5.25
C PHE A 237 15.48 -10.64 3.84
N PHE A 238 16.03 -11.37 2.87
CA PHE A 238 15.47 -11.48 1.53
C PHE A 238 14.71 -12.81 1.39
N ALA A 239 13.65 -12.79 0.59
CA ALA A 239 12.94 -14.00 0.17
C ALA A 239 13.83 -14.86 -0.75
N ALA A 240 13.36 -16.06 -1.07
CA ALA A 240 14.13 -17.03 -1.86
C ALA A 240 14.53 -16.52 -3.26
N ASP A 241 13.84 -15.51 -3.81
CA ASP A 241 14.19 -14.88 -5.09
C ASP A 241 15.29 -13.82 -4.99
N MET A 242 15.78 -13.54 -3.78
CA MET A 242 16.85 -12.56 -3.49
C MET A 242 16.53 -11.12 -3.92
N VAL A 243 15.25 -10.85 -4.19
CA VAL A 243 14.73 -9.58 -4.71
C VAL A 243 13.74 -8.95 -3.74
N HIS A 244 12.80 -9.75 -3.24
CA HIS A 244 11.80 -9.28 -2.29
C HIS A 244 12.32 -9.40 -0.86
N PRO A 245 11.90 -8.52 0.06
CA PRO A 245 12.09 -8.76 1.48
C PRO A 245 11.39 -10.06 1.91
N SER A 246 11.96 -10.77 2.90
CA SER A 246 11.31 -11.92 3.52
C SER A 246 10.17 -11.47 4.44
N ASP A 247 9.28 -12.40 4.81
CA ASP A 247 8.18 -12.11 5.74
C ASP A 247 8.67 -11.50 7.07
N VAL A 248 9.83 -11.95 7.55
CA VAL A 248 10.47 -11.41 8.77
C VAL A 248 10.88 -9.94 8.57
N ALA A 249 11.43 -9.61 7.40
CA ALA A 249 11.83 -8.24 7.08
C ALA A 249 10.60 -7.32 6.91
N VAL A 250 9.56 -7.78 6.21
CA VAL A 250 8.30 -7.04 6.08
C VAL A 250 7.67 -6.80 7.46
N ALA A 251 7.62 -7.83 8.32
CA ALA A 251 7.13 -7.70 9.68
C ALA A 251 7.94 -6.70 10.50
N TYR A 252 9.27 -6.75 10.39
CA TYR A 252 10.13 -5.80 11.05
C TYR A 252 9.85 -4.35 10.62
N VAL A 253 9.75 -4.09 9.32
CA VAL A 253 9.45 -2.74 8.81
C VAL A 253 8.04 -2.29 9.23
N ALA A 254 7.05 -3.19 9.24
CA ALA A 254 5.71 -2.88 9.75
C ALA A 254 5.73 -2.50 11.25
N GLU A 255 6.53 -3.19 12.08
CA GLU A 255 6.70 -2.81 13.49
C GLU A 255 7.40 -1.45 13.64
N ARG A 256 8.42 -1.16 12.81
CA ARG A 256 9.05 0.17 12.79
C ARG A 256 8.05 1.25 12.38
N PHE A 257 7.24 1.00 11.35
CA PHE A 257 6.18 1.91 10.94
C PHE A 257 5.18 2.14 12.09
N LYS A 258 4.70 1.09 12.74
CA LYS A 258 3.81 1.21 13.89
C LYS A 258 4.44 2.03 15.02
N ALA A 259 5.70 1.76 15.36
CA ALA A 259 6.39 2.45 16.44
C ALA A 259 6.52 3.96 16.20
N SER A 260 6.80 4.36 14.97
CA SER A 260 7.14 5.74 14.62
C SER A 260 5.92 6.56 14.25
N CYS A 261 5.00 5.95 13.50
CA CYS A 261 3.89 6.64 12.86
C CYS A 261 2.58 6.54 13.64
N LEU A 262 2.36 5.57 14.53
CA LEU A 262 1.13 5.51 15.33
C LEU A 262 1.27 6.26 16.66
N SER A 263 0.16 6.81 17.15
CA SER A 263 0.10 7.32 18.52
C SER A 263 0.27 6.19 19.55
N ASN A 264 0.64 6.53 20.79
CA ASN A 264 0.71 5.54 21.88
C ASN A 264 -0.63 4.84 22.11
N ARG A 265 -1.73 5.59 22.02
CA ARG A 265 -3.09 5.07 22.15
C ARG A 265 -3.40 4.10 21.00
N ALA A 266 -3.06 4.47 19.78
CA ALA A 266 -3.29 3.64 18.61
C ALA A 266 -2.47 2.34 18.65
N ARG A 267 -1.21 2.37 19.09
CA ARG A 267 -0.40 1.16 19.29
C ARG A 267 -1.02 0.20 20.31
N GLN A 268 -1.55 0.72 21.42
CA GLN A 268 -2.26 -0.10 22.41
C GLN A 268 -3.55 -0.72 21.83
N ALA A 269 -4.31 0.04 21.05
CA ALA A 269 -5.48 -0.46 20.33
C ALA A 269 -5.09 -1.58 19.34
N CYS A 270 -4.05 -1.37 18.54
CA CYS A 270 -3.49 -2.37 17.63
C CYS A 270 -3.20 -3.69 18.35
N THR A 271 -2.50 -3.66 19.50
CA THR A 271 -2.20 -4.88 20.28
C THR A 271 -3.45 -5.62 20.75
N ARG A 272 -4.52 -4.89 21.14
CA ARG A 272 -5.80 -5.50 21.53
C ARG A 272 -6.49 -6.13 20.32
N CYS A 273 -6.53 -5.43 19.19
CA CYS A 273 -7.10 -5.90 17.93
C CYS A 273 -6.36 -7.13 17.38
N GLU A 274 -5.03 -7.14 17.40
CA GLU A 274 -4.21 -8.28 16.93
C GLU A 274 -4.50 -9.56 17.72
N LYS A 275 -4.70 -9.46 19.03
CA LYS A 275 -5.10 -10.61 19.87
C LYS A 275 -6.45 -11.18 19.44
N VAL A 276 -7.44 -10.33 19.19
CA VAL A 276 -8.77 -10.77 18.73
C VAL A 276 -8.71 -11.31 17.30
N TYR A 277 -7.97 -10.64 16.42
CA TYR A 277 -7.76 -11.07 15.04
C TYR A 277 -7.16 -12.48 14.97
N ALA A 278 -6.12 -12.75 15.76
CA ALA A 278 -5.50 -14.08 15.83
C ALA A 278 -6.49 -15.16 16.30
N ARG A 279 -7.38 -14.83 17.25
CA ARG A 279 -8.43 -15.75 17.71
C ARG A 279 -9.50 -16.01 16.66
N LEU A 280 -9.86 -15.00 15.87
CA LEU A 280 -10.86 -15.10 14.80
C LEU A 280 -10.38 -16.01 13.66
N LEU A 281 -9.08 -15.98 13.34
CA LEU A 281 -8.49 -16.82 12.30
C LEU A 281 -8.05 -18.21 12.78
N HIS A 282 -8.11 -18.47 14.10
CA HIS A 282 -7.66 -19.74 14.65
C HIS A 282 -8.57 -20.88 14.20
N ARG A 283 -7.98 -21.87 13.52
CA ARG A 283 -8.64 -23.13 13.16
C ARG A 283 -8.40 -24.16 14.28
N PRO A 284 -9.45 -24.76 14.88
CA PRO A 284 -9.27 -25.81 15.88
C PRO A 284 -8.41 -26.96 15.33
N LEU A 285 -7.45 -27.42 16.13
CA LEU A 285 -6.61 -28.58 15.83
C LEU A 285 -7.02 -29.82 16.64
N THR A 286 -8.21 -29.78 17.23
CA THR A 286 -8.76 -30.83 18.09
C THR A 286 -10.08 -31.33 17.52
N ASP A 287 -10.32 -32.62 17.66
CA ASP A 287 -11.60 -33.27 17.34
C ASP A 287 -12.59 -33.18 18.51
N ASP A 288 -12.17 -32.61 19.64
CA ASP A 288 -13.03 -32.32 20.79
C ASP A 288 -14.01 -31.17 20.46
N SER A 289 -15.27 -31.54 20.25
CA SER A 289 -16.35 -30.62 19.90
C SER A 289 -16.66 -29.61 21.01
N GLU A 290 -16.58 -30.02 22.29
CA GLU A 290 -16.85 -29.16 23.44
C GLU A 290 -15.77 -28.09 23.58
N ALA A 291 -14.50 -28.49 23.46
CA ALA A 291 -13.37 -27.55 23.48
C ALA A 291 -13.43 -26.56 22.30
N ALA A 292 -13.80 -27.04 21.11
CA ALA A 292 -13.97 -26.19 19.93
C ALA A 292 -15.15 -25.21 20.07
N GLU A 293 -16.26 -25.63 20.68
CA GLU A 293 -17.40 -24.75 20.96
C GLU A 293 -17.09 -23.71 22.05
N ALA A 294 -16.43 -24.12 23.14
CA ALA A 294 -15.98 -23.22 24.20
C ALA A 294 -15.02 -22.15 23.67
N PHE A 295 -14.08 -22.53 22.80
CA PHE A 295 -13.18 -21.58 22.15
C PHE A 295 -13.93 -20.58 21.26
N ARG A 296 -14.88 -21.05 20.43
CA ARG A 296 -15.72 -20.19 19.58
C ARG A 296 -16.55 -19.22 20.41
N ALA A 297 -17.16 -19.67 21.50
CA ALA A 297 -17.91 -18.82 22.42
C ALA A 297 -17.00 -17.76 23.07
N ALA A 298 -15.80 -18.13 23.51
CA ALA A 298 -14.83 -17.19 24.06
C ALA A 298 -14.34 -16.17 23.03
N THR A 299 -14.13 -16.58 21.78
CA THR A 299 -13.75 -15.68 20.68
C THR A 299 -14.86 -14.69 20.34
N ARG A 300 -16.14 -15.14 20.29
CA ARG A 300 -17.28 -14.23 20.12
C ARG A 300 -17.35 -13.19 21.24
N ARG A 301 -17.26 -13.61 22.51
CA ARG A 301 -17.23 -12.69 23.65
C ARG A 301 -16.10 -11.66 23.54
N ALA A 302 -14.89 -12.09 23.16
CA ALA A 302 -13.77 -11.18 22.99
C ALA A 302 -14.00 -10.16 21.86
N ALA A 303 -14.62 -10.59 20.76
CA ALA A 303 -14.99 -9.72 19.63
C ALA A 303 -16.11 -8.74 20.01
N ASP A 304 -17.11 -9.18 20.80
CA ASP A 304 -18.20 -8.34 21.30
C ASP A 304 -17.69 -7.28 22.28
N THR A 305 -16.83 -7.66 23.24
CA THR A 305 -16.17 -6.70 24.15
C THR A 305 -15.35 -5.68 23.36
N LEU A 306 -14.57 -6.14 22.37
CA LEU A 306 -13.76 -5.23 21.55
C LEU A 306 -14.63 -4.26 20.75
N SER A 307 -15.76 -4.74 20.20
CA SER A 307 -16.71 -3.93 19.44
C SER A 307 -17.48 -2.95 20.32
N ALA A 308 -17.74 -3.29 21.58
CA ALA A 308 -18.37 -2.38 22.53
C ALA A 308 -17.41 -1.24 22.91
N ASP A 309 -16.14 -1.55 23.15
CA ASP A 309 -15.11 -0.57 23.50
C ASP A 309 -14.67 0.29 22.30
N MET A 310 -14.65 -0.30 21.10
CA MET A 310 -14.22 0.34 19.86
C MET A 310 -15.26 0.10 18.75
N PRO A 311 -16.39 0.81 18.75
CA PRO A 311 -17.49 0.57 17.80
C PRO A 311 -17.09 0.63 16.32
N TYR A 312 -16.07 1.42 16.00
CA TYR A 312 -15.56 1.59 14.64
C TYR A 312 -14.86 0.33 14.08
N VAL A 313 -14.41 -0.62 14.92
CA VAL A 313 -13.84 -1.90 14.43
C VAL A 313 -14.91 -2.96 14.13
N LYS A 314 -16.16 -2.73 14.53
CA LYS A 314 -17.25 -3.72 14.41
C LYS A 314 -17.44 -4.19 12.98
N THR A 315 -17.44 -3.28 12.01
CA THR A 315 -17.58 -3.63 10.59
C THR A 315 -16.44 -4.51 10.08
N ILE A 316 -15.22 -4.35 10.61
CA ILE A 316 -14.07 -5.19 10.28
C ILE A 316 -14.27 -6.59 10.86
N ILE A 317 -14.69 -6.69 12.12
CA ILE A 317 -14.99 -7.95 12.80
C ILE A 317 -16.12 -8.71 12.09
N ASP A 318 -17.21 -8.03 11.75
CA ASP A 318 -18.36 -8.63 11.04
C ASP A 318 -17.95 -9.19 9.67
N LYS A 319 -17.03 -8.52 8.96
CA LYS A 319 -16.47 -9.03 7.70
C LYS A 319 -15.62 -10.28 7.93
N LEU A 320 -14.80 -10.31 8.98
CA LEU A 320 -13.95 -11.47 9.31
C LEU A 320 -14.76 -12.70 9.73
N LEU A 321 -15.89 -12.51 10.42
CA LEU A 321 -16.77 -13.60 10.83
C LEU A 321 -17.55 -14.25 9.67
N LYS A 322 -17.62 -13.58 8.50
CA LYS A 322 -18.29 -14.10 7.29
C LYS A 322 -17.36 -14.87 6.35
N GLN A 323 -16.05 -14.85 6.60
CA GLN A 323 -15.02 -15.56 5.83
C GLN A 323 -14.82 -16.97 6.36
#